data_AF-A0A534S784-F1
#
_entry.id   AF-A0A534S784-F1
#
_cell.length_a   1.000
_cell.length_b   1.000
_cell.length_c   1.000
_cell.angle_alpha   90.00
_cell.angle_beta   90.00
_cell.angle_gamma   90.00
#
_symmetry.space_group_name_H-M   'P 1'
#
loop_
_entity.id
_entity.type
_entity.pdbx_description
1 polymer ?
#
loop_
_entity_poly.entity_id
_entity_poly.type
_entity_poly.pdbx_seq_one_letter_code
_entity_poly.pdbx_strand_id
1 'polypeptide(L)'
;MLSFPPDWTFVFQIALFLVLWTFLRRFLFEPNLVVLQNREQRSAGALQDASRVKAEAEEMAEQYKARLAETRAGVMQQVDMVYREAEEQARELIEAARAEAARTVASMRDTLSRELTEARRGLEERVPEFSHEIAAKLLGRPLTEP
;
A
#
# COMPACT_ATOMS: atom_id res chain seq x y z
N MET A 1 58.58 90.52 0.62
CA MET A 1 58.68 89.17 1.22
C MET A 1 57.26 88.72 1.55
N LEU A 2 56.85 87.59 0.96
CA LEU A 2 55.70 86.74 1.27
C LEU A 2 54.50 87.36 2.01
N SER A 3 53.46 87.73 1.26
CA SER A 3 52.10 87.85 1.80
C SER A 3 51.47 86.45 1.82
N PHE A 4 51.53 85.79 2.97
CA PHE A 4 50.57 84.75 3.36
C PHE A 4 49.51 85.45 4.21
N PRO A 5 48.26 85.59 3.73
CA PRO A 5 47.12 84.92 4.39
C PRO A 5 45.96 84.62 3.38
N PRO A 6 44.84 83.99 3.76
CA PRO A 6 43.87 83.45 2.80
C PRO A 6 43.05 84.58 2.16
N ASP A 7 43.19 84.74 0.85
CA ASP A 7 42.33 85.61 0.05
C ASP A 7 40.90 85.02 -0.03
N TRP A 8 39.89 85.87 -0.25
CA TRP A 8 38.49 85.44 -0.46
C TRP A 8 38.35 84.40 -1.58
N THR A 9 39.27 84.42 -2.54
CA THR A 9 39.42 83.43 -3.62
C THR A 9 39.75 82.04 -3.09
N PHE A 10 40.57 81.91 -2.04
CA PHE A 10 40.88 80.62 -1.40
C PHE A 10 39.64 80.02 -0.72
N VAL A 11 38.86 80.85 -0.03
CA VAL A 11 37.58 80.44 0.57
C VAL A 11 36.59 80.00 -0.52
N PHE A 12 36.49 80.77 -1.61
CA PHE A 12 35.65 80.42 -2.75
C PHE A 12 36.11 79.13 -3.44
N GLN A 13 37.41 78.88 -3.55
CA GLN A 13 37.96 77.66 -4.14
C GLN A 13 37.72 76.43 -3.26
N ILE A 14 37.79 76.56 -1.94
CA ILE A 14 37.37 75.50 -1.01
C ILE A 14 35.88 75.23 -1.14
N ALA A 15 35.04 76.28 -1.20
CA ALA A 15 33.60 76.13 -1.37
C ALA A 15 33.27 75.41 -2.70
N LEU A 16 33.93 75.79 -3.80
CA LEU A 16 33.77 75.15 -5.10
C LEU A 16 34.24 73.69 -5.07
N PHE A 17 35.36 73.40 -4.40
CA PHE A 17 35.84 72.03 -4.23
C PHE A 17 34.86 71.18 -3.41
N LEU A 18 34.28 71.72 -2.33
CA LEU A 18 33.28 71.02 -1.53
C LEU A 18 31.98 70.78 -2.30
N VAL A 19 31.53 71.74 -3.10
CA VAL A 19 30.37 71.58 -4.00
C VAL A 19 30.65 70.51 -5.05
N LEU A 20 31.83 70.56 -5.69
CA LEU A 20 32.22 69.55 -6.67
C LEU A 20 32.35 68.16 -6.03
N TRP A 21 32.96 68.07 -4.85
CA TRP A 21 33.11 66.84 -4.08
C TRP A 21 31.77 66.22 -3.71
N THR A 22 30.83 67.03 -3.20
CA THR A 22 29.49 66.56 -2.85
C THR A 22 28.71 66.11 -4.07
N PHE A 23 28.84 66.82 -5.20
CA PHE A 23 28.26 66.42 -6.47
C PHE A 23 28.85 65.09 -6.96
N LEU A 24 30.19 64.94 -6.98
CA LEU A 24 30.87 63.70 -7.39
C LEU A 24 30.50 62.52 -6.49
N ARG A 25 30.49 62.72 -5.17
CA ARG A 25 30.13 61.70 -4.19
C ARG A 25 28.71 61.18 -4.44
N ARG A 26 27.75 62.08 -4.61
CA ARG A 26 26.32 61.73 -4.76
C ARG A 26 25.99 61.19 -6.15
N PHE A 27 26.59 61.73 -7.21
CA PHE A 27 26.25 61.38 -8.60
C PHE A 27 27.12 60.27 -9.21
N LEU A 28 28.37 60.10 -8.78
CA LEU A 28 29.28 59.14 -9.40
C LEU A 28 29.65 57.99 -8.47
N PHE A 29 30.08 58.26 -7.24
CA PHE A 29 30.59 57.21 -6.37
C PHE A 29 29.47 56.30 -5.85
N GLU A 30 28.40 56.87 -5.26
CA GLU A 30 27.26 56.07 -4.76
C GLU A 30 26.65 55.12 -5.80
N PRO A 31 26.23 55.58 -6.99
CA PRO A 31 25.62 54.68 -7.97
C PRO A 31 26.59 53.63 -8.51
N ASN A 32 27.88 53.95 -8.69
CA ASN A 32 28.86 52.96 -9.14
C ASN A 32 29.10 51.85 -8.10
N LEU A 33 29.15 52.20 -6.81
CA LEU A 33 29.24 51.22 -5.72
C LEU A 33 28.01 50.31 -5.67
N VAL A 34 26.81 50.86 -5.86
CA VAL A 34 25.56 50.07 -5.92
C VAL A 34 25.58 49.08 -7.08
N VAL A 35 26.05 49.47 -8.27
CA VAL A 35 26.17 48.55 -9.40
C VAL A 35 27.17 47.42 -9.11
N LEU A 36 28.30 47.72 -8.46
CA LEU A 36 29.30 46.73 -8.10
C LEU A 36 28.74 45.71 -7.08
N GLN A 37 28.09 46.20 -6.03
CA GLN A 37 27.42 45.36 -5.02
C GLN A 37 26.31 44.51 -5.64
N ASN A 38 25.50 45.07 -6.54
CA ASN A 38 24.47 44.31 -7.23
C ASN A 38 25.05 43.16 -8.08
N ARG A 39 26.20 43.36 -8.73
CA ARG A 39 26.86 42.28 -9.49
C ARG A 39 27.37 41.19 -8.57
N GLU A 40 28.02 41.57 -7.47
CA GLU A 40 28.53 40.63 -6.48
C GLU A 40 27.39 39.82 -5.83
N GLN A 41 26.33 40.49 -5.40
CA GLN A 41 25.13 39.84 -4.83
C GLN A 41 24.44 38.92 -5.84
N ARG A 42 24.32 39.31 -7.11
CA ARG A 42 23.71 38.45 -8.14
C ARG A 42 24.52 37.19 -8.40
N SER A 43 25.85 37.30 -8.47
CA SER A 43 26.72 36.13 -8.69
C SER A 43 26.78 35.22 -7.47
N ALA A 44 26.96 35.77 -6.27
CA ALA A 44 26.98 35.00 -5.03
C ALA A 44 25.61 34.37 -4.72
N GLY A 45 24.53 35.15 -4.90
CA GLY A 45 23.16 34.70 -4.71
C GLY A 45 22.78 33.59 -5.69
N ALA A 46 23.11 33.72 -6.97
CA ALA A 46 22.84 32.67 -7.96
C ALA A 46 23.57 31.36 -7.64
N LEU A 47 24.81 31.43 -7.15
CA LEU A 47 25.56 30.25 -6.74
C LEU A 47 24.96 29.59 -5.48
N GLN A 48 24.58 30.41 -4.50
CA GLN A 48 23.90 29.93 -3.29
C GLN A 48 22.55 29.28 -3.64
N ASP A 49 21.74 29.92 -4.48
CA ASP A 49 20.46 29.38 -4.94
C ASP A 49 20.63 28.08 -5.70
N ALA A 50 21.61 28.01 -6.61
CA ALA A 50 21.91 26.76 -7.32
C ALA A 50 22.33 25.64 -6.35
N SER A 51 23.14 25.95 -5.34
CA SER A 51 23.54 24.97 -4.32
C SER A 51 22.36 24.49 -3.47
N ARG A 52 21.46 25.41 -3.09
CA ARG A 52 20.25 25.11 -2.33
C ARG A 52 19.29 24.24 -3.12
N VAL A 53 18.98 24.62 -4.37
CA VAL A 53 18.10 23.84 -5.25
C VAL A 53 18.67 22.44 -5.49
N LYS A 54 19.99 22.33 -5.65
CA LYS A 54 20.65 21.02 -5.78
C LYS A 54 20.50 20.17 -4.52
N ALA A 55 20.72 20.75 -3.34
CA ALA A 55 20.55 20.05 -2.07
C ALA A 55 19.10 19.61 -1.84
N GLU A 56 18.13 20.49 -2.11
CA GLU A 56 16.69 20.18 -2.04
C GLU A 56 16.30 19.06 -3.02
N ALA A 57 16.85 19.07 -4.24
CA ALA A 57 16.61 18.02 -5.23
C ALA A 57 17.19 16.67 -4.80
N GLU A 58 18.40 16.66 -4.23
CA GLU A 58 19.03 15.47 -3.66
C GLU A 58 18.21 14.92 -2.48
N GLU A 59 17.76 15.80 -1.57
CA GLU A 59 16.92 15.42 -0.44
C GLU A 59 15.58 14.83 -0.91
N MET A 60 14.89 15.48 -1.85
CA MET A 60 13.65 14.97 -2.43
C MET A 60 13.85 13.62 -3.12
N ALA A 61 14.98 13.42 -3.81
CA ALA A 61 15.30 12.16 -4.46
C ALA A 61 15.51 11.03 -3.43
N GLU A 62 16.22 11.31 -2.33
CA GLU A 62 16.41 10.34 -1.25
C GLU A 62 15.10 10.03 -0.52
N GLN A 63 14.27 11.04 -0.21
CA GLN A 63 12.94 10.83 0.37
C GLN A 63 12.05 9.98 -0.55
N TYR A 64 12.10 10.22 -1.86
CA TYR A 64 11.34 9.45 -2.84
C TYR A 64 11.79 7.99 -2.89
N LYS A 65 13.12 7.75 -2.92
CA LYS A 65 13.68 6.38 -2.86
C LYS A 65 13.27 5.66 -1.57
N ALA A 66 13.34 6.34 -0.44
CA ALA A 66 12.94 5.78 0.86
C ALA A 66 11.46 5.39 0.87
N ARG A 67 10.56 6.29 0.43
CA ARG A 67 9.13 5.99 0.32
C ARG A 67 8.85 4.83 -0.64
N LEU A 68 9.57 4.74 -1.75
CA LEU A 68 9.42 3.63 -2.70
C LEU A 68 9.86 2.30 -2.09
N ALA A 69 10.96 2.29 -1.33
CA ALA A 69 11.43 1.10 -0.62
C ALA A 69 10.43 0.66 0.47
N GLU A 70 9.93 1.60 1.26
CA GLU A 70 8.90 1.36 2.27
C GLU A 70 7.62 0.80 1.65
N THR A 71 7.14 1.41 0.56
CA THR A 71 5.94 0.95 -0.15
C THR A 71 6.13 -0.46 -0.69
N ARG A 72 7.30 -0.78 -1.27
CA ARG A 72 7.60 -2.14 -1.76
C ARG A 72 7.60 -3.16 -0.63
N ALA A 73 8.19 -2.82 0.51
CA ALA A 73 8.20 -3.68 1.69
C ALA A 73 6.77 -3.91 2.21
N GLY A 74 5.96 -2.85 2.30
CA GLY A 74 4.56 -2.94 2.71
C GLY A 74 3.71 -3.79 1.77
N VAL A 75 3.90 -3.65 0.45
CA VAL A 75 3.19 -4.48 -0.55
C VAL A 75 3.59 -5.95 -0.41
N MET A 76 4.88 -6.27 -0.26
CA MET A 76 5.31 -7.66 -0.06
C MET A 76 4.69 -8.27 1.20
N GLN A 77 4.69 -7.54 2.32
CA GLN A 77 4.04 -8.00 3.55
C GLN A 77 2.54 -8.21 3.39
N GLN A 78 1.85 -7.31 2.68
CA GLN A 78 0.42 -7.44 2.44
C GLN A 78 0.11 -8.65 1.54
N VAL A 79 0.92 -8.88 0.51
CA VAL A 79 0.80 -10.05 -0.36
C VAL A 79 0.99 -11.34 0.43
N ASP A 80 2.05 -11.43 1.25
CA ASP A 80 2.29 -12.59 2.10
C ASP A 80 1.15 -12.85 3.08
N MET A 81 0.58 -11.80 3.67
CA MET A 81 -0.58 -11.91 4.56
C MET A 81 -1.81 -12.44 3.83
N VAL A 82 -2.11 -11.92 2.64
CA VAL A 82 -3.23 -12.40 1.81
C VAL A 82 -3.04 -13.86 1.42
N TYR A 83 -1.83 -14.28 1.05
CA TYR A 83 -1.56 -15.69 0.74
C TYR A 83 -1.75 -16.60 1.95
N ARG A 84 -1.29 -16.19 3.14
CA ARG A 84 -1.48 -16.97 4.38
C ARG A 84 -2.96 -17.08 4.75
N GLU A 85 -3.70 -15.99 4.67
CA GLU A 85 -5.14 -15.97 4.94
C GLU A 85 -5.90 -16.86 3.95
N ALA A 86 -5.56 -16.78 2.66
CA ALA A 86 -6.15 -17.65 1.64
C ALA A 86 -5.83 -19.14 1.89
N GLU A 87 -4.61 -19.46 2.32
CA GLU A 87 -4.23 -20.83 2.67
C GLU A 87 -4.98 -21.34 3.91
N GLU A 88 -5.14 -20.50 4.93
CA GLU A 88 -5.92 -20.83 6.13
C GLU A 88 -7.38 -21.05 5.79
N GLN A 89 -8.02 -20.15 5.04
CA GLN A 89 -9.39 -20.30 4.57
C GLN A 89 -9.57 -21.56 3.71
N ALA A 90 -8.62 -21.87 2.83
CA ALA A 90 -8.67 -23.08 2.02
C ALA A 90 -8.59 -24.35 2.89
N ARG A 91 -7.74 -24.36 3.92
CA ARG A 91 -7.65 -25.47 4.88
C ARG A 91 -8.95 -25.62 5.67
N GLU A 92 -9.51 -24.53 6.19
CA GLU A 92 -10.78 -24.55 6.91
C GLU A 92 -11.92 -25.10 6.03
N LEU A 93 -12.00 -24.66 4.78
CA LEU A 93 -13.01 -25.13 3.83
C LEU A 93 -12.87 -26.63 3.54
N ILE A 94 -11.64 -27.12 3.36
CA ILE A 94 -11.37 -28.55 3.13
C ILE A 94 -11.73 -29.37 4.37
N GLU A 95 -11.39 -28.91 5.57
CA GLU A 95 -11.72 -29.61 6.81
C GLU A 95 -13.23 -29.61 7.08
N ALA A 96 -13.92 -28.51 6.81
CA ALA A 96 -15.38 -28.44 6.87
C ALA A 96 -16.04 -29.44 5.89
N ALA A 97 -15.58 -29.48 4.64
CA ALA A 97 -16.08 -30.40 3.63
C ALA A 97 -15.82 -31.87 4.01
N ARG A 98 -14.66 -32.18 4.59
CA ARG A 98 -14.34 -33.53 5.11
C ARG A 98 -15.25 -33.91 6.27
N ALA A 99 -15.49 -33.00 7.20
CA ALA A 99 -16.38 -33.23 8.33
C ALA A 99 -17.83 -33.46 7.87
N GLU A 100 -18.31 -32.70 6.89
CA GLU A 100 -19.64 -32.87 6.30
C GLU A 100 -19.77 -34.19 5.52
N ALA A 101 -18.76 -34.56 4.74
CA ALA A 101 -18.73 -35.84 4.06
C ALA A 101 -18.76 -37.02 5.06
N ALA A 102 -17.97 -36.93 6.14
CA ALA A 102 -17.97 -37.94 7.19
C ALA A 102 -19.34 -38.07 7.88
N ARG A 103 -20.02 -36.95 8.17
CA ARG A 103 -21.38 -36.94 8.73
C ARG A 103 -22.39 -37.57 7.77
N THR A 104 -22.30 -37.24 6.48
CA THR A 104 -23.18 -37.79 5.44
C THR A 104 -23.00 -39.30 5.29
N VAL A 105 -21.75 -39.79 5.29
CA VAL A 105 -21.50 -41.24 5.24
C VAL A 105 -22.02 -41.94 6.50
N ALA A 106 -21.86 -41.33 7.68
CA ALA A 106 -22.38 -41.88 8.92
C ALA A 106 -23.92 -41.95 8.91
N SER A 107 -24.61 -40.91 8.45
CA SER A 107 -26.08 -40.91 8.36
C SER A 107 -26.58 -41.92 7.33
N MET A 108 -25.94 -42.03 6.16
CA MET A 108 -26.29 -43.04 5.16
C MET A 108 -26.13 -44.47 5.69
N ARG A 109 -25.07 -44.74 6.47
CA ARG A 109 -24.88 -46.05 7.10
C ARG A 109 -25.98 -46.38 8.10
N ASP A 110 -26.38 -45.41 8.92
CA ASP A 110 -27.48 -45.57 9.87
C ASP A 110 -28.81 -45.84 9.13
N THR A 111 -29.14 -45.03 8.11
CA THR A 111 -30.34 -45.25 7.27
C THR A 111 -30.33 -46.63 6.60
N LEU A 112 -29.21 -47.03 6.00
CA LEU A 112 -29.08 -48.35 5.36
C LEU A 112 -29.28 -49.49 6.36
N SER A 113 -28.76 -49.35 7.58
CA SER A 113 -28.95 -50.36 8.63
C SER A 113 -30.43 -50.52 9.04
N ARG A 114 -31.16 -49.40 9.10
CA ARG A 114 -32.60 -49.38 9.38
C ARG A 114 -33.39 -50.01 8.24
N GLU A 115 -33.11 -49.61 7.00
CA GLU A 115 -33.74 -50.18 5.80
C GLU A 115 -33.50 -51.68 5.68
N LEU A 116 -32.28 -52.16 5.95
CA LEU A 116 -31.97 -53.60 5.97
C LEU A 116 -32.78 -54.35 7.04
N THR A 117 -32.96 -53.74 8.21
CA THR A 117 -33.73 -54.33 9.31
C THR A 117 -35.22 -54.40 8.96
N GLU A 118 -35.76 -53.34 8.36
CA GLU A 118 -37.15 -53.32 7.87
C GLU A 118 -37.38 -54.30 6.73
N ALA A 119 -36.47 -54.34 5.74
CA ALA A 119 -36.55 -55.29 4.62
C ALA A 119 -36.48 -56.75 5.10
N ARG A 120 -35.62 -57.06 6.08
CA ARG A 120 -35.58 -58.40 6.71
C ARG A 120 -36.90 -58.75 7.40
N ARG A 121 -37.46 -57.83 8.18
CA ARG A 121 -38.75 -58.04 8.84
C ARG A 121 -39.88 -58.30 7.83
N GLY A 122 -39.94 -57.52 6.75
CA GLY A 122 -40.92 -57.72 5.69
C GLY A 122 -40.73 -59.02 4.91
N LEU A 123 -39.48 -59.49 4.75
CA LEU A 123 -39.20 -60.81 4.19
C LEU A 123 -39.68 -61.93 5.12
N GLU A 124 -39.39 -61.83 6.43
CA GLU A 124 -39.86 -62.79 7.44
C GLU A 124 -41.39 -62.91 7.47
N GLU A 125 -42.11 -61.79 7.37
CA GLU A 125 -43.58 -61.78 7.26
C GLU A 125 -44.11 -62.49 6.00
N ARG A 126 -43.33 -62.51 4.91
CA ARG A 126 -43.70 -63.16 3.62
C ARG A 126 -43.23 -64.62 3.51
N VAL A 127 -42.38 -65.11 4.42
CA VAL A 127 -41.93 -66.51 4.44
C VAL A 127 -43.10 -67.52 4.48
N PRO A 128 -44.17 -67.30 5.27
CA PRO A 128 -45.32 -68.23 5.30
C PRO A 128 -46.06 -68.30 3.96
N GLU A 129 -46.28 -67.15 3.31
CA GLU A 129 -46.91 -67.07 1.98
C GLU A 129 -46.09 -67.85 0.93
N PHE A 130 -44.78 -67.60 0.86
CA PHE A 130 -43.91 -68.32 -0.07
C PHE A 130 -43.83 -69.82 0.24
N SER A 131 -43.82 -70.21 1.51
CA SER A 131 -43.81 -71.61 1.93
C SER A 131 -45.11 -72.32 1.51
N HIS A 132 -46.25 -71.65 1.64
CA HIS A 132 -47.55 -72.16 1.21
C HIS A 132 -47.63 -72.31 -0.31
N GLU A 133 -47.13 -71.32 -1.05
CA GLU A 133 -47.10 -71.34 -2.52
C GLU A 133 -46.20 -72.46 -3.06
N ILE A 134 -45.03 -72.68 -2.44
CA ILE A 134 -44.13 -73.78 -2.77
C ILE A 134 -44.77 -75.14 -2.46
N ALA A 135 -45.40 -75.29 -1.29
CA ALA A 135 -46.08 -76.52 -0.89
C ALA A 135 -47.24 -76.85 -1.85
N ALA A 136 -48.04 -75.86 -2.23
CA ALA A 136 -49.12 -76.01 -3.21
C ALA A 136 -48.60 -76.45 -4.60
N LYS A 137 -47.46 -75.88 -5.06
CA LYS A 137 -46.83 -76.28 -6.33
C LYS A 137 -46.24 -77.69 -6.30
N LEU A 138 -45.59 -78.09 -5.20
CA LEU A 138 -44.98 -79.42 -5.07
C LEU A 138 -46.03 -80.53 -4.95
N LEU A 139 -47.15 -80.26 -4.28
CA LEU A 139 -48.25 -81.21 -4.08
C LEU A 139 -49.22 -81.28 -5.28
N GLY A 140 -49.09 -80.36 -6.25
CA GLY A 140 -49.88 -80.35 -7.49
C GLY A 140 -51.37 -80.14 -7.29
N ARG A 141 -51.79 -79.65 -6.11
CA ARG A 141 -53.18 -79.41 -5.72
C ARG A 141 -53.23 -78.14 -4.86
N PRO A 142 -54.23 -77.26 -5.04
CA PRO A 142 -54.39 -76.13 -4.12
C PRO A 142 -54.61 -76.68 -2.71
N LEU A 143 -53.80 -76.20 -1.76
CA LEU A 143 -53.99 -76.47 -0.34
C LEU A 143 -55.22 -75.66 0.10
N THR A 144 -56.35 -76.33 0.22
CA THR A 144 -57.61 -75.75 0.70
C THR A 144 -57.60 -75.67 2.23
N GLU A 145 -57.56 -74.43 2.73
CA GLU A 145 -58.27 -73.87 3.91
C GLU A 145 -57.82 -74.25 5.33
N PRO A 146 -58.17 -73.48 6.41
CA PRO A 146 -59.05 -72.29 6.52
C PRO A 146 -58.34 -70.94 6.66
#